data_AF-A0A2P5WK72-F1
#
_entry.id   AF-A0A2P5WK72-F1
#
_cell.length_a   1.000
_cell.length_b   1.000
_cell.length_c   1.000
_cell.angle_alpha   90.00
_cell.angle_beta   90.00
_cell.angle_gamma   90.00
#
_symmetry.space_group_name_H-M   'P 1'
#
loop_
_entity.id
_entity.type
_entity.pdbx_description
1 polymer ?
#
loop_
_entity_poly.entity_id
_entity_poly.type
_entity_poly.pdbx_seq_one_letter_code
_entity_poly.pdbx_strand_id
1 'polypeptide(L)'
;MDHLEAITDITDRERAVGVIDPRHIKFGSRKYYRYIGSLTIPPCTENVVWSIVRKVRTVTREQVRFLRVAVHDEWDSNARPLQSINKRSIQLFRPDNKVEN
;
A
#
# COMPACT_ATOMS: atom_id res chain seq x y z
N MET A 1 3.01 -2.22 -19.03
CA MET A 1 3.02 -3.57 -18.42
C MET A 1 4.44 -4.12 -18.42
N ASP A 2 5.21 -3.77 -19.44
CA ASP A 2 6.60 -4.13 -19.71
C ASP A 2 7.55 -3.96 -18.51
N HIS A 3 7.33 -2.96 -17.65
CA HIS A 3 8.16 -2.77 -16.46
C HIS A 3 7.92 -3.82 -15.36
N LEU A 4 6.68 -4.30 -15.19
CA LEU A 4 6.35 -5.32 -14.18
C LEU A 4 6.75 -6.71 -14.65
N GLU A 5 6.75 -6.96 -15.95
CA GLU A 5 7.25 -8.21 -16.52
C GLU A 5 8.78 -8.33 -16.35
N ALA A 6 9.51 -7.23 -16.56
CA ALA A 6 10.97 -7.21 -16.44
C ALA A 6 11.51 -7.50 -15.02
N ILE A 7 10.69 -7.32 -13.97
CA ILE A 7 11.07 -7.61 -12.57
C ILE A 7 10.70 -9.03 -12.11
N THR A 8 10.06 -9.83 -12.97
CA THR A 8 9.68 -11.22 -12.64
C THR A 8 10.73 -12.25 -13.01
N ASP A 9 11.83 -11.83 -13.64
CA ASP A 9 12.93 -12.69 -14.05
C ASP A 9 13.85 -12.99 -12.86
N ILE A 10 14.23 -14.25 -12.67
CA ILE A 10 14.91 -14.86 -11.49
C ILE A 10 16.39 -14.45 -11.39
N THR A 11 16.76 -13.34 -12.01
CA THR A 11 18.11 -12.79 -11.99
C THR A 11 18.03 -11.45 -11.31
N ASP A 12 18.97 -11.09 -10.45
CA ASP A 12 19.11 -9.78 -9.76
C ASP A 12 19.31 -8.64 -10.79
N ARG A 13 18.33 -8.45 -11.67
CA ARG A 13 18.33 -7.52 -12.78
C ARG A 13 17.62 -6.26 -12.32
N GLU A 14 18.39 -5.21 -12.20
CA GLU A 14 17.85 -3.88 -12.05
C GLU A 14 17.45 -3.33 -13.42
N ARG A 15 16.29 -2.67 -13.50
CA ARG A 15 15.85 -1.96 -14.71
C ARG A 15 15.53 -0.51 -14.36
N ALA A 16 16.13 0.42 -15.11
CA ALA A 16 15.73 1.82 -15.05
C ALA A 16 14.28 1.97 -15.57
N VAL A 17 13.36 2.33 -14.67
CA VAL A 17 11.94 2.57 -15.00
C VAL A 17 11.65 4.04 -15.38
N GLY A 18 12.67 4.89 -15.37
CA GLY A 18 12.53 6.32 -15.65
C GLY A 18 11.83 7.08 -14.51
N VAL A 19 11.28 8.24 -14.84
CA VAL A 19 10.56 9.09 -13.87
C VAL A 19 9.13 8.60 -13.72
N ILE A 20 8.74 8.22 -12.50
CA ILE A 20 7.37 7.86 -12.14
C ILE A 20 6.76 9.01 -11.34
N ASP A 21 5.65 9.57 -11.82
CA ASP A 21 4.89 10.58 -11.08
C ASP A 21 3.92 9.92 -10.07
N PRO A 22 4.12 10.08 -8.75
CA PRO A 22 3.26 9.48 -7.74
C PRO A 22 1.81 10.01 -7.81
N ARG A 23 1.57 11.18 -8.41
CA ARG A 23 0.22 11.78 -8.54
C ARG A 23 -0.71 10.97 -9.44
N HIS A 24 -0.16 10.06 -10.25
CA HIS A 24 -0.97 9.09 -11.00
C HIS A 24 -1.69 8.09 -10.08
N ILE A 25 -1.19 7.87 -8.85
CA ILE A 25 -1.87 7.08 -7.83
C ILE A 25 -2.98 7.93 -7.22
N LYS A 26 -4.17 7.84 -7.81
CA LYS A 26 -5.33 8.58 -7.31
C LYS A 26 -5.88 7.89 -6.06
N PHE A 27 -5.93 8.57 -4.92
CA PHE A 27 -6.63 8.04 -3.72
C PHE A 27 -8.16 8.05 -3.86
N GLY A 28 -8.72 9.01 -4.60
CA GLY A 28 -10.14 9.04 -4.99
C GLY A 28 -11.14 9.25 -3.86
N SER A 29 -10.64 9.52 -2.66
CA SER A 29 -11.40 9.84 -1.47
C SER A 29 -10.52 10.67 -0.55
N ARG A 30 -11.11 11.71 0.03
CA ARG A 30 -10.51 12.48 1.13
C ARG A 30 -10.81 11.88 2.51
N LYS A 31 -11.68 10.85 2.58
CA LYS A 31 -12.00 10.11 3.82
C LYS A 31 -10.93 9.06 4.08
N TYR A 32 -10.36 9.04 5.28
CA TYR A 32 -9.35 8.07 5.70
C TYR A 32 -9.42 7.77 7.21
N TYR A 33 -8.99 6.58 7.60
CA TYR A 33 -8.72 6.24 8.99
C TYR A 33 -7.31 6.66 9.36
N ARG A 34 -7.11 7.12 10.60
CA ARG A 34 -5.83 7.58 11.14
C ARG A 34 -5.57 6.92 12.49
N TYR A 35 -4.39 6.33 12.67
CA TYR A 35 -3.96 5.77 13.96
C TYR A 35 -2.43 5.74 14.06
N ILE A 36 -1.91 5.60 15.29
CA ILE A 36 -0.49 5.36 15.55
C ILE A 36 -0.26 3.84 15.65
N GLY A 37 0.64 3.32 14.84
CA GLY A 37 0.98 1.90 14.77
C GLY A 37 2.48 1.68 14.62
N SER A 38 2.84 0.60 13.94
CA SER A 38 4.23 0.21 13.70
C SER A 38 4.49 -0.09 12.23
N LEU A 39 5.76 -0.28 11.89
CA LEU A 39 6.17 -0.91 10.64
C LEU A 39 5.61 -2.34 10.55
N THR A 40 5.19 -2.76 9.36
CA THR A 40 4.70 -4.12 9.09
C THR A 40 5.84 -5.09 8.72
N ILE A 41 7.08 -4.61 8.76
CA ILE A 41 8.31 -5.37 8.55
C ILE A 41 9.20 -5.26 9.80
N PRO A 42 10.09 -6.24 10.08
CA PRO A 42 11.11 -6.10 11.11
C PRO A 42 11.94 -4.81 10.94
N PRO A 43 12.31 -4.10 12.03
CA PRO A 43 12.16 -4.49 13.44
C PRO A 43 10.81 -4.09 14.07
N CYS A 44 9.75 -3.86 13.26
CA CYS A 44 8.42 -3.53 13.73
C CYS A 44 8.35 -2.24 14.57
N THR A 45 9.20 -1.25 14.28
CA THR A 45 9.30 0.01 15.02
C THR A 45 7.95 0.71 15.12
N GLU A 46 7.60 1.15 16.32
CA GLU A 46 6.33 1.83 16.64
C GLU A 46 6.36 3.33 16.28
N ASN A 47 5.30 4.05 16.65
CA ASN A 47 5.10 5.48 16.41
C ASN A 47 4.98 5.88 14.93
N VAL A 48 4.50 4.96 14.10
CA VAL A 48 4.19 5.21 12.68
C VAL A 48 2.77 5.75 12.55
N VAL A 49 2.62 6.90 11.90
CA VAL A 49 1.31 7.51 11.62
C VAL A 49 0.69 6.85 10.37
N TRP A 50 -0.31 5.99 10.57
CA TRP A 50 -0.99 5.32 9.47
C TRP A 50 -2.19 6.12 8.96
N SER A 51 -2.29 6.33 7.64
CA SER A 51 -3.47 6.88 6.96
C SER A 51 -4.04 5.87 5.98
N ILE A 52 -5.18 5.27 6.30
CA ILE A 52 -5.83 4.28 5.44
C ILE A 52 -7.00 4.91 4.72
N VAL A 53 -6.86 5.13 3.41
CA VAL A 53 -7.92 5.72 2.58
C VAL A 53 -9.14 4.79 2.54
N ARG A 54 -10.34 5.36 2.77
CA ARG A 54 -11.59 4.57 2.88
C ARG A 54 -12.04 3.95 1.56
N LYS A 55 -11.71 4.58 0.42
CA LYS A 55 -12.15 4.12 -0.90
C LYS A 55 -11.22 3.02 -1.41
N VAL A 56 -11.79 1.84 -1.64
CA VAL A 56 -11.09 0.72 -2.27
C VAL A 56 -10.79 1.06 -3.74
N ARG A 57 -9.58 0.74 -4.18
CA ARG A 57 -9.12 0.89 -5.56
C ARG A 57 -9.00 -0.46 -6.24
N THR A 58 -8.98 -0.41 -7.57
CA THR A 58 -8.88 -1.59 -8.44
C THR A 58 -7.47 -1.70 -9.00
N VAL A 59 -7.03 -2.94 -9.16
CA VAL A 59 -5.79 -3.35 -9.82
C VAL A 59 -6.11 -4.59 -10.64
N THR A 60 -5.45 -4.81 -11.78
CA THR A 60 -5.73 -6.01 -12.57
C THR A 60 -5.14 -7.25 -11.89
N ARG A 61 -5.76 -8.42 -12.11
CA ARG A 61 -5.21 -9.70 -11.60
C ARG A 61 -3.81 -9.97 -12.12
N GLU A 62 -3.54 -9.59 -13.36
CA GLU A 62 -2.23 -9.73 -13.99
C GLU A 62 -1.15 -8.91 -13.29
N GLN A 63 -1.44 -7.64 -12.94
CA GLN A 63 -0.51 -6.82 -12.17
C GLN A 63 -0.19 -7.44 -10.80
N VAL A 64 -1.20 -7.99 -10.12
CA VAL A 64 -1.00 -8.70 -8.85
C VAL A 64 -0.15 -9.95 -9.04
N ARG A 65 -0.35 -10.70 -10.13
CA ARG A 65 0.46 -11.88 -10.47
C ARG A 65 1.93 -11.51 -10.63
N PHE A 66 2.25 -10.46 -11.40
CA PHE A 66 3.64 -10.04 -11.58
C PHE A 66 4.30 -9.61 -10.27
N LEU A 67 3.59 -8.87 -9.41
CA LEU A 67 4.11 -8.49 -8.09
C LEU A 67 4.37 -9.70 -7.20
N ARG A 68 3.54 -10.75 -7.28
CA ARG A 68 3.75 -11.99 -6.50
C ARG A 68 4.95 -12.79 -6.98
N VAL A 69 5.19 -12.86 -8.28
CA VAL A 69 6.38 -13.56 -8.82
C VAL A 69 7.66 -12.85 -8.42
N ALA A 70 7.67 -11.51 -8.43
CA ALA A 70 8.86 -10.71 -8.11
C ALA A 70 9.31 -10.81 -6.65
N VAL A 71 8.39 -11.06 -5.71
CA VAL A 71 8.73 -11.27 -4.30
C VAL A 71 9.16 -12.74 -4.19
N HIS A 72 10.46 -13.00 -4.35
CA HIS A 72 11.05 -14.31 -4.20
C HIS A 72 11.16 -14.69 -2.72
N ASP A 73 10.07 -15.16 -2.15
CA ASP A 73 10.07 -15.82 -0.86
C ASP A 73 9.28 -17.13 -0.90
N GLU A 74 9.64 -18.07 -0.03
CA GLU A 74 8.93 -19.36 0.12
C GLU A 74 7.50 -19.19 0.70
N TRP A 75 6.97 -17.98 0.71
CA TRP A 75 5.72 -17.61 1.35
C TRP A 75 4.67 -17.19 0.32
N ASP A 76 3.48 -17.79 0.40
CA ASP A 76 2.34 -17.47 -0.46
C ASP A 76 1.83 -16.02 -0.32
N SER A 77 2.29 -15.30 0.71
CA SER A 77 1.83 -13.95 1.04
C SER A 77 2.85 -13.20 1.90
N ASN A 78 3.10 -11.94 1.53
CA ASN A 78 3.94 -10.99 2.29
C ASN A 78 3.14 -10.08 3.22
N ALA A 79 1.85 -10.35 3.43
CA ALA A 79 1.00 -9.57 4.32
C ALA A 79 1.13 -10.06 5.77
N ARG A 80 1.64 -9.20 6.66
CA ARG A 80 1.68 -9.45 8.11
C ARG A 80 0.25 -9.69 8.66
N PRO A 81 0.03 -10.70 9.53
CA PRO A 81 -1.27 -10.96 10.14
C PRO A 81 -1.82 -9.75 10.91
N LEU A 82 -3.15 -9.67 11.06
CA LEU A 82 -3.79 -8.64 11.88
C LEU A 82 -3.26 -8.66 13.31
N GLN A 83 -2.96 -7.49 13.84
CA GLN A 83 -2.48 -7.31 15.20
C GLN A 83 -3.60 -6.77 16.09
N SER A 84 -3.56 -7.10 17.39
CA SER A 84 -4.57 -6.64 18.34
C SER A 84 -4.68 -5.12 18.38
N ILE A 85 -5.89 -4.59 18.50
CA ILE A 85 -6.12 -3.13 18.56
C ILE A 85 -5.56 -2.51 19.85
N ASN A 86 -5.56 -3.27 20.95
CA ASN A 86 -5.20 -2.81 22.29
C ASN A 86 -5.99 -1.53 22.65
N LYS A 87 -5.33 -0.54 23.26
CA LYS A 87 -5.96 0.73 23.67
C LYS A 87 -5.79 1.85 22.62
N ARG A 88 -5.46 1.51 21.37
CA ARG A 88 -5.17 2.50 20.33
C ARG A 88 -6.45 3.20 19.87
N SER A 89 -6.41 4.52 19.78
CA SER A 89 -7.49 5.31 19.17
C SER A 89 -7.37 5.25 17.64
N ILE A 90 -8.49 4.97 16.97
CA ILE A 90 -8.60 5.00 15.51
C ILE A 90 -9.61 6.07 15.14
N GLN A 91 -9.14 7.11 14.44
CA GLN A 91 -9.97 8.24 14.04
C GLN A 91 -10.37 8.10 12.58
N LEU A 92 -11.61 8.43 12.25
CA LEU A 92 -12.07 8.53 10.86
C LEU A 92 -12.21 10.00 10.47
N PHE A 93 -11.29 10.48 9.65
CA PHE A 93 -11.40 11.80 9.05
C PHE A 93 -12.44 11.78 7.94
N ARG A 94 -13.37 12.72 8.00
CA ARG A 94 -14.31 13.05 6.94
C ARG A 94 -14.21 14.55 6.71
N PRO A 95 -13.90 15.03 5.50
CA PRO A 95 -13.99 16.45 5.24
C PRO A 95 -15.45 16.88 5.39
N ASP A 96 -15.68 18.05 5.97
CA ASP A 96 -16.99 18.68 5.93
C ASP A 96 -17.34 18.98 4.47
N ASN A 97 -18.47 18.46 4.02
CA ASN A 97 -19.08 18.88 2.77
C ASN A 97 -19.68 20.27 3.00
N LYS A 98 -18.86 21.28 3.24
CA LYS A 98 -19.28 22.67 3.06
C LYS A 98 -18.74 23.12 1.70
N VAL A 99 -19.63 23.79 0.95
CA VAL A 99 -19.49 24.40 -0.39
C VAL A 99 -19.85 23.42 -1.53
N GLU A 100 -20.84 23.68 -2.40
CA GLU A 100 -21.27 24.96 -3.02
C GLU A 100 -22.77 25.27 -2.90
N ASN A 101 -23.09 26.52 -2.55
CA ASN A 101 -24.26 27.24 -3.06
C ASN A 101 -23.90 27.77 -4.45
#